data_AF-A0A351LE86-F1
#
_entry.id   AF-A0A351LE86-F1
#
_cell.length_a   1.000
_cell.length_b   1.000
_cell.length_c   1.000
_cell.angle_alpha   90.00
_cell.angle_beta   90.00
_cell.angle_gamma   90.00
#
_symmetry.space_group_name_H-M   'P 1'
#
loop_
_entity.id
_entity.type
_entity.pdbx_description
1 polymer ?
#
loop_
_entity_poly.entity_id
_entity_poly.type
_entity_poly.pdbx_seq_one_letter_code
_entity_poly.pdbx_strand_id
1 'polypeptide(L)' 'MKLNVLSQWQTVTAFPADIFKLDNGLTVIHQYIPATPVAVVDVWVKAGAVREPDRWSGMAHFLEHMVFKGT' A
#
# COMPACT_ATOMS: atom_id res chain seq x y z
N MET A 1 -12.38 38.45 -28.04
CA MET A 1 -12.89 37.68 -26.88
C MET A 1 -11.77 36.73 -26.44
N LYS A 2 -10.99 37.11 -25.42
CA LYS A 2 -9.89 36.28 -24.90
C LYS A 2 -10.45 35.46 -23.73
N LEU A 3 -10.58 34.15 -23.91
CA LEU A 3 -10.95 33.25 -22.82
C LEU A 3 -9.69 32.92 -22.02
N ASN A 4 -9.58 33.52 -20.84
CA ASN A 4 -8.58 33.16 -19.83
C ASN A 4 -9.08 31.89 -19.12
N VAL A 5 -8.59 30.72 -19.54
CA VAL A 5 -8.71 29.49 -18.75
C VAL A 5 -7.49 29.41 -17.84
N LEU A 6 -7.64 29.89 -16.60
CA LEU A 6 -6.67 29.63 -15.55
C LEU A 6 -6.75 28.13 -15.22
N SER A 7 -5.71 27.38 -15.57
CA SER A 7 -5.51 26.01 -15.12
C SER A 7 -5.26 26.02 -13.61
N GLN A 8 -6.33 25.94 -12.82
CA GLN A 8 -6.22 25.59 -11.41
C GLN A 8 -5.91 24.09 -11.34
N TRP A 9 -4.62 23.76 -11.41
CA TRP A 9 -4.13 22.49 -10.92
C TRP A 9 -4.46 22.46 -9.43
N GLN A 10 -5.47 21.68 -9.05
CA GLN A 10 -5.68 21.33 -7.65
C GLN A 10 -4.39 20.63 -7.21
N THR A 11 -3.62 21.26 -6.34
CA THR A 11 -2.61 20.57 -5.53
C THR A 11 -3.34 19.46 -4.82
N VAL A 12 -3.16 18.22 -5.28
CA VAL A 12 -3.49 17.03 -4.49
C VAL A 12 -2.80 17.27 -3.16
N THR A 13 -3.58 17.52 -2.12
CA THR A 13 -3.05 17.65 -0.76
C THR A 13 -2.20 16.41 -0.52
N ALA A 14 -0.92 16.62 -0.21
CA ALA A 14 0.00 15.53 0.08
C ALA A 14 -0.68 14.54 1.03
N PHE A 15 -0.61 13.24 0.70
CA PHE A 15 -1.21 12.20 1.52
C PHE A 15 -0.69 12.37 2.96
N PRO A 16 -1.56 12.57 3.97
CA PRO A 16 -1.14 13.02 5.30
C PRO A 16 -0.61 11.84 6.12
N ALA A 17 0.50 11.25 5.66
CA ALA A 17 1.19 10.15 6.32
C ALA A 17 2.69 10.37 6.32
N ASP A 18 3.33 9.91 7.39
CA ASP A 18 4.78 9.84 7.50
C ASP A 18 5.27 8.59 6.76
N ILE A 19 6.07 8.81 5.71
CA ILE A 19 6.64 7.73 4.91
C ILE A 19 8.13 7.67 5.16
N PHE A 20 8.62 6.54 5.67
CA PHE A 20 10.04 6.32 5.93
C PHE A 20 10.45 4.88 5.62
N LYS A 21 11.75 4.63 5.55
CA LYS A 21 12.31 3.28 5.36
C LYS A 21 13.09 2.85 6.58
N LEU A 22 12.98 1.57 6.91
CA LEU A 22 13.83 0.92 7.91
C LEU A 22 15.17 0.50 7.29
N ASP A 23 16.14 0.17 8.14
CA ASP A 23 17.48 -0.28 7.72
C ASP A 23 17.46 -1.53 6.83
N ASN A 24 16.44 -2.39 7.00
CA ASN A 24 16.23 -3.58 6.17
C ASN A 24 15.55 -3.29 4.81
N GLY A 25 15.24 -2.03 4.52
CA GLY A 25 14.61 -1.58 3.28
C GLY A 25 13.07 -1.58 3.28
N LEU A 26 12.40 -2.02 4.35
CA LEU A 26 10.95 -1.97 4.46
C LEU A 26 10.45 -0.52 4.48
N THR A 27 9.50 -0.20 3.60
CA THR A 27 8.79 1.08 3.62
C THR A 27 7.67 1.03 4.65
N VAL A 28 7.65 2.00 5.57
CA VAL A 28 6.57 2.22 6.53
C VAL A 28 5.79 3.44 6.10
N ILE A 29 4.47 3.31 6.09
CA ILE A 29 3.52 4.41 5.85
C ILE A 29 2.68 4.52 7.13
N HIS A 30 2.90 5.58 7.91
CA HIS A 30 2.23 5.80 9.19
C HIS A 30 1.31 7.01 9.11
N GLN A 31 0.03 6.80 9.39
CA GLN A 31 -0.96 7.88 9.47
C GLN A 31 -1.60 7.89 10.86
N TYR A 32 -1.35 8.96 11.61
CA TYR A 32 -1.98 9.17 12.91
C TYR A 32 -3.36 9.81 12.77
N ILE A 33 -4.39 9.15 13.29
CA ILE A 33 -5.78 9.61 13.27
C ILE A 33 -6.33 9.61 14.70
N PRO A 34 -6.49 10.77 15.37
CA PRO A 34 -6.88 10.85 16.78
C PRO A 34 -8.38 10.63 17.03
N ALA A 35 -9.16 10.20 16.02
CA ALA A 35 -10.61 10.12 16.11
C ALA A 35 -11.13 8.94 16.94
N THR A 36 -10.43 7.81 16.95
CA THR A 36 -10.84 6.58 17.66
C THR A 36 -9.63 5.81 18.19
N PRO A 37 -9.77 5.04 19.30
CA PRO A 37 -8.70 4.20 19.85
C PRO A 37 -8.59 2.87 19.09
N VAL A 38 -8.60 2.91 17.76
CA VAL A 38 -8.52 1.72 16.89
C VAL A 38 -7.39 1.94 15.90
N ALA A 39 -6.65 0.88 15.60
CA ALA A 39 -5.61 0.88 14.58
C ALA A 39 -5.89 -0.18 13.52
N VAL A 40 -5.50 0.11 12.28
CA VAL A 40 -5.41 -0.85 11.19
C VAL A 40 -3.94 -0.96 10.79
N VAL A 41 -3.46 -2.19 10.62
CA VAL A 41 -2.08 -2.46 10.21
C VAL A 41 -2.13 -3.48 9.09
N ASP A 42 -1.65 -3.07 7.92
CA ASP A 42 -1.57 -3.92 6.73
C ASP A 42 -0.11 -4.14 6.33
N VAL A 43 0.20 -5.35 5.89
CA VAL A 43 1.51 -5.70 5.34
C VAL A 43 1.36 -5.99 3.85
N TRP A 44 2.07 -5.23 3.03
CA TRP A 44 2.05 -5.36 1.58
C TRP A 44 3.36 -5.94 1.09
N VAL A 45 3.29 -7.10 0.46
CA VAL A 45 4.45 -7.75 -0.17
C VAL A 45 4.33 -7.60 -1.68
N LYS A 46 5.42 -7.22 -2.36
CA LYS A 46 5.47 -7.12 -3.82
C LYS A 46 5.55 -8.50 -4.48
N ALA A 47 4.55 -9.34 -4.22
CA ALA A 47 4.36 -10.70 -4.70
C ALA A 47 2.91 -10.88 -5.19
N GLY A 48 2.58 -12.05 -5.75
CA GLY A 48 1.24 -12.37 -6.22
C GLY A 48 1.25 -13.19 -7.51
N ALA A 49 0.06 -13.56 -7.99
CA ALA A 49 -0.12 -14.45 -9.15
C ALA A 49 0.67 -14.04 -10.40
N VAL A 50 0.78 -12.73 -10.66
CA VAL A 50 1.54 -12.17 -11.80
C VAL A 50 3.03 -12.52 -11.76
N ARG A 51 3.58 -12.85 -10.58
CA ARG A 51 5.00 -13.20 -10.38
C ARG A 51 5.23 -14.71 -10.21
N GLU A 52 4.19 -15.53 -10.38
CA GLU A 52 4.31 -16.97 -10.27
C GLU A 52 4.96 -17.57 -11.54
N PRO A 53 5.84 -18.58 -11.40
CA PRO A 53 6.20 -19.43 -12.52
C PRO A 53 4.97 -20.23 -12.99
N ASP A 54 4.82 -20.43 -14.30
CA ASP A 54 3.66 -21.14 -14.88
C ASP A 54 3.37 -22.50 -14.22
N ARG A 55 4.42 -23.26 -13.89
CA ARG A 55 4.32 -24.57 -13.23
C ARG A 55 3.72 -24.52 -11.82
N TRP A 56 3.68 -23.35 -11.19
CA TRP A 56 3.24 -23.13 -9.80
C TRP A 56 2.03 -22.18 -9.73
N SER A 57 1.23 -22.12 -10.80
CA SER A 57 0.00 -21.32 -10.82
C SER A 57 -0.89 -21.62 -9.59
N GLY A 58 -1.28 -20.57 -8.89
CA GLY A 58 -2.10 -20.62 -7.67
C GLY A 58 -1.31 -20.63 -6.36
N MET A 59 0.03 -20.57 -6.40
CA MET A 59 0.87 -20.63 -5.21
C MET A 59 0.69 -19.43 -4.26
N ALA A 60 0.51 -18.22 -4.78
CA ALA A 60 0.27 -17.03 -3.98
C ALA A 60 -1.06 -17.15 -3.21
N HIS A 61 -2.11 -17.64 -3.86
CA HIS A 61 -3.39 -17.92 -3.22
C HIS A 61 -3.24 -19.05 -2.19
N PHE A 62 -2.47 -20.10 -2.50
CA PHE A 62 -2.18 -21.15 -1.52
C PHE A 62 -1.48 -20.59 -0.29
N LEU A 63 -0.45 -19.75 -0.46
CA LEU A 63 0.28 -19.11 0.65
C LEU A 63 -0.61 -18.16 1.46
N GLU A 64 -1.53 -17.44 0.81
CA GLU A 64 -2.54 -16.61 1.47
C GLU A 64 -3.39 -17.45 2.44
N HIS A 65 -3.78 -18.67 2.08
CA HIS A 65 -4.48 -19.57 3.02
C HIS A 65 -3.56 -20.08 4.13
N MET A 66 -2.30 -20.36 3.82
CA MET A 66 -1.38 -20.98 4.76
C MET A 66 -0.89 -20.02 5.85
N VAL A 67 -0.86 -18.70 5.62
CA VAL A 67 -0.44 -17.73 6.64
C VAL A 67 -1.31 -17.79 7.92
N PHE A 68 -2.54 -18.29 7.80
CA PHE A 68 -3.48 -18.45 8.92
C PHE A 68 -3.43 -19.82 9.61
N LYS A 69 -2.52 -20.72 9.20
CA LYS A 69 -2.46 -22.10 9.70
C LYS A 69 -1.38 -22.37 10.74
N GLY A 70 -0.73 -21.32 11.24
CA GLY A 70 0.32 -21.41 12.26
C GLY A 70 1.70 -21.07 11.70
N THR A 71 2.61 -20.73 12.62
CA THR A 71 4.01 -20.35 12.32
C THR A 71 4.97 -21.44 12.77
#